data_AF-T1BJR9-F1
#
_entry.id   AF-T1BJR9-F1
#
_cell.length_a   1.000
_cell.length_b   1.000
_cell.length_c   1.000
_cell.angle_alpha   90.00
_cell.angle_beta   90.00
_cell.angle_gamma   90.00
#
_symmetry.space_group_name_H-M   'P 1'
#
loop_
_entity.id
_entity.type
_entity.pdbx_description
1 polymer ?
#
loop_
_entity_poly.entity_id
_entity_poly.type
_entity_poly.pdbx_seq_one_letter_code
_entity_poly.pdbx_strand_id
1 'polypeptide(L)'
;EHAVGAVRDAHASARPDGVLAVGAGVVNDVTRYATFLDGVSYVSVPTAPSMDGYASSVAAMQFDGVKVTLPAHAPCGIFADPVVLAAAPPEMIVWGFGDLIGKATARFDWVLGHGASGEPFCEMVEARVLVPLTRCVEDVGNLLAGDEDAIVALTTGLVESGVAMA
;
A
#
# COMPACT_ATOMS: atom_id res chain seq x y z
N GLU A 1 12.49 -6.60 12.62
CA GLU A 1 13.81 -6.01 12.91
C GLU A 1 14.94 -6.58 12.06
N HIS A 2 15.19 -7.89 12.11
CA HIS A 2 16.28 -8.53 11.35
C HIS A 2 16.29 -8.18 9.84
N ALA A 3 15.12 -8.23 9.18
CA ALA A 3 15.01 -7.90 7.76
C ALA A 3 15.45 -6.44 7.44
N VAL A 4 15.13 -5.49 8.32
CA VAL A 4 15.55 -4.08 8.16
C VAL A 4 17.08 -3.99 8.30
N GLY A 5 17.64 -4.64 9.32
CA GLY A 5 19.11 -4.69 9.51
C GLY A 5 19.82 -5.22 8.27
N ALA A 6 19.35 -6.34 7.71
CA ALA A 6 19.95 -6.92 6.52
C ALA A 6 19.95 -5.99 5.29
N VAL A 7 18.85 -5.24 5.08
CA VAL A 7 18.77 -4.25 4.00
C VAL A 7 19.74 -3.10 4.24
N ARG A 8 19.83 -2.59 5.48
CA ARG A 8 20.74 -1.50 5.83
C ARG A 8 22.21 -1.89 5.74
N ASP A 9 22.57 -3.13 6.10
CA ASP A 9 23.92 -3.67 5.92
C ASP A 9 24.29 -3.75 4.42
N ALA A 10 23.33 -4.13 3.58
CA ALA A 10 23.50 -4.10 2.13
C ALA A 10 23.67 -2.66 1.61
N HIS A 11 22.92 -1.68 2.12
CA HIS A 11 23.10 -0.27 1.77
C HIS A 11 24.47 0.26 2.18
N ALA A 12 24.95 -0.05 3.38
CA ALA A 12 26.24 0.41 3.88
C ALA A 12 27.41 -0.11 3.03
N SER A 13 27.30 -1.34 2.52
CA SER A 13 28.32 -1.95 1.66
C SER A 13 28.25 -1.48 0.20
N ALA A 14 27.04 -1.38 -0.38
CA ALA A 14 26.86 -1.02 -1.78
C ALA A 14 26.82 0.50 -2.04
N ARG A 15 26.39 1.30 -1.05
CA ARG A 15 26.12 2.74 -1.13
C ARG A 15 25.29 3.13 -2.37
N PRO A 16 24.06 2.60 -2.49
CA PRO A 16 23.23 2.85 -3.67
C PRO A 16 22.69 4.29 -3.68
N ASP A 17 22.54 4.87 -4.86
CA ASP A 17 21.82 6.15 -5.05
C ASP A 17 20.29 5.99 -4.94
N GLY A 18 19.79 4.75 -5.07
CA GLY A 18 18.38 4.42 -4.93
C GLY A 18 18.14 2.91 -4.88
N VAL A 19 16.97 2.51 -4.39
CA VAL A 19 16.62 1.10 -4.12
C VAL A 19 15.31 0.71 -4.79
N LEU A 20 15.23 -0.51 -5.34
CA LEU A 20 14.02 -1.08 -5.92
C LEU A 20 13.43 -2.13 -4.96
N ALA A 21 12.21 -1.90 -4.51
CA ALA A 21 11.45 -2.88 -3.73
C ALA A 21 10.60 -3.75 -4.66
N VAL A 22 11.13 -4.90 -5.08
CA VAL A 22 10.41 -5.85 -5.95
C VAL A 22 9.75 -6.93 -5.10
N GLY A 23 8.43 -6.86 -4.96
CA GLY A 23 7.68 -7.81 -4.14
C GLY A 23 6.34 -7.26 -3.66
N ALA A 24 5.67 -7.99 -2.77
CA ALA A 24 4.40 -7.58 -2.16
C ALA A 24 4.61 -6.68 -0.92
N GLY A 25 3.58 -6.60 -0.06
CA GLY A 25 3.52 -5.87 1.22
C GLY A 25 4.83 -5.74 1.98
N VAL A 26 5.27 -6.85 2.57
CA VAL A 26 6.40 -6.90 3.50
C VAL A 26 7.71 -6.39 2.89
N VAL A 27 7.97 -6.71 1.62
CA VAL A 27 9.19 -6.26 0.93
C VAL A 27 9.21 -4.75 0.81
N ASN A 28 8.06 -4.15 0.50
CA ASN A 28 7.92 -2.71 0.37
C ASN A 28 8.03 -2.01 1.72
N ASP A 29 7.38 -2.51 2.77
CA ASP A 29 7.48 -1.93 4.13
C ASP A 29 8.91 -1.99 4.68
N VAL A 30 9.58 -3.15 4.56
CA VAL A 30 10.97 -3.31 5.02
C VAL A 30 11.91 -2.40 4.25
N THR A 31 11.80 -2.38 2.92
CA THR A 31 12.65 -1.55 2.07
C THR A 31 12.44 -0.08 2.37
N ARG A 32 11.18 0.39 2.36
CA ARG A 32 10.79 1.76 2.69
C ARG A 32 11.39 2.19 4.03
N TYR A 33 11.22 1.37 5.06
CA TYR A 33 11.66 1.75 6.40
C TYR A 33 13.19 1.79 6.49
N ALA A 34 13.89 0.84 5.86
CA ALA A 34 15.36 0.87 5.78
C ALA A 34 15.88 2.09 5.02
N THR A 35 15.31 2.38 3.85
CA THR A 35 15.70 3.52 3.01
C THR A 35 15.37 4.86 3.68
N PHE A 36 14.27 4.92 4.44
CA PHE A 36 13.92 6.07 5.25
C PHE A 36 14.97 6.36 6.32
N LEU A 37 15.41 5.33 7.06
CA LEU A 37 16.45 5.48 8.09
C LEU A 37 17.81 5.89 7.51
N ASP A 38 18.11 5.44 6.29
CA ASP A 38 19.40 5.70 5.63
C ASP A 38 19.39 6.97 4.77
N GLY A 39 18.23 7.62 4.57
CA GLY A 39 18.10 8.81 3.73
C GLY A 39 18.29 8.54 2.23
N VAL A 40 18.01 7.32 1.77
CA VAL A 40 18.14 6.89 0.37
C VAL A 40 16.76 6.82 -0.27
N SER A 41 16.61 7.20 -1.53
CA SER A 41 15.32 7.09 -2.24
C SER A 41 14.98 5.64 -2.60
N TYR A 42 13.70 5.30 -2.67
CA TYR A 42 13.27 3.99 -3.14
C TYR A 42 12.10 4.06 -4.14
N VAL A 43 11.98 3.01 -4.96
CA VAL A 43 10.92 2.79 -5.94
C VAL A 43 10.17 1.50 -5.56
N SER A 44 8.84 1.54 -5.62
CA SER A 44 7.99 0.37 -5.40
C SER A 44 7.74 -0.37 -6.71
N VAL A 45 7.94 -1.68 -6.72
CA VAL A 45 7.63 -2.57 -7.85
C VAL A 45 6.75 -3.71 -7.31
N PRO A 46 5.45 -3.44 -7.10
CA PRO A 46 4.52 -4.41 -6.52
C PRO A 46 4.36 -5.65 -7.40
N THR A 47 4.40 -6.82 -6.78
CA THR A 47 4.16 -8.11 -7.46
C THR A 47 2.83 -8.78 -7.07
N ALA A 48 2.03 -8.13 -6.21
CA ALA A 48 0.69 -8.55 -5.85
C ALA A 48 -0.14 -7.35 -5.36
N PRO A 49 -1.46 -7.30 -5.62
CA PRO A 49 -2.31 -6.22 -5.11
C PRO A 49 -2.77 -6.52 -3.68
N SER A 50 -1.85 -6.56 -2.71
CA SER A 50 -2.13 -7.11 -1.37
C SER A 50 -2.45 -6.12 -0.25
N MET A 51 -2.14 -4.84 -0.44
CA MET A 51 -2.28 -3.78 0.57
C MET A 51 -2.20 -2.38 -0.08
N ASP A 52 -2.62 -1.33 0.62
CA ASP A 52 -2.56 0.08 0.18
C ASP A 52 -1.23 0.79 0.46
N GLY A 53 -0.39 0.16 1.27
CA GLY A 53 0.93 0.60 1.63
C GLY A 53 1.90 0.75 0.46
N TYR A 54 1.54 0.56 -0.81
CA TYR A 54 2.46 0.80 -1.94
C TYR A 54 2.78 2.28 -2.14
N ALA A 55 1.82 3.18 -1.89
CA ALA A 55 2.00 4.63 -2.05
C ALA A 55 2.14 5.40 -0.72
N SER A 56 2.05 4.70 0.41
CA SER A 56 1.98 5.29 1.75
C SER A 56 3.31 5.92 2.22
N SER A 57 3.21 6.90 3.12
CA SER A 57 4.32 7.54 3.84
C SER A 57 4.64 6.88 5.19
N VAL A 58 3.96 5.79 5.55
CA VAL A 58 4.21 5.00 6.75
C VAL A 58 4.60 3.57 6.41
N ALA A 59 5.27 2.86 7.32
CA ALA A 59 5.60 1.44 7.17
C ALA A 59 4.87 0.61 8.23
N ALA A 60 4.18 -0.45 7.79
CA ALA A 60 3.51 -1.40 8.68
C ALA A 60 4.49 -2.51 9.09
N MET A 61 5.11 -2.35 10.25
CA MET A 61 6.19 -3.22 10.73
C MET A 61 5.72 -4.17 11.82
N GLN A 62 6.47 -5.25 12.04
CA GLN A 62 6.31 -6.12 13.21
C GLN A 62 7.59 -6.12 14.03
N PHE A 63 7.56 -5.48 15.20
CA PHE A 63 8.65 -5.39 16.17
C PHE A 63 8.18 -5.99 17.50
N ASP A 64 9.04 -6.77 18.15
CA ASP A 64 8.72 -7.52 19.38
C ASP A 64 7.40 -8.33 19.31
N GLY A 65 7.10 -8.89 18.14
CA GLY A 65 5.88 -9.67 17.90
C GLY A 65 4.61 -8.83 17.70
N VAL A 66 4.68 -7.51 17.87
CA VAL A 66 3.54 -6.58 17.74
C VAL A 66 3.59 -5.84 16.41
N LYS A 67 2.43 -5.71 15.75
CA LYS A 67 2.30 -4.85 14.57
C LYS A 67 2.27 -3.38 15.01
N VAL A 68 3.15 -2.59 14.42
CA VAL A 68 3.29 -1.15 14.67
C VAL A 68 3.40 -0.41 13.34
N THR A 69 2.74 0.73 13.24
CA THR A 69 2.86 1.63 12.09
C THR A 69 3.87 2.72 12.42
N LEU A 70 4.92 2.83 11.62
CA LEU A 70 6.02 3.77 11.86
C LEU A 70 6.09 4.82 10.76
N PRO A 71 6.48 6.07 11.07
CA PRO A 71 6.78 7.08 10.06
C PRO A 71 7.87 6.58 9.12
N ALA A 72 7.71 6.88 7.83
CA ALA A 72 8.69 6.58 6.79
C ALA A 72 8.63 7.61 5.65
N HIS A 73 9.01 7.25 4.43
CA HIS A 73 8.80 8.06 3.24
C HIS A 73 7.96 7.35 2.17
N ALA A 74 7.29 8.13 1.33
CA ALA A 74 6.63 7.61 0.13
C ALA A 74 7.67 7.18 -0.93
N PRO A 75 7.36 6.22 -1.80
CA PRO A 75 8.24 5.88 -2.91
C PRO A 75 8.33 7.04 -3.90
N CYS A 76 9.48 7.17 -4.58
CA CYS A 76 9.62 8.14 -5.67
C CYS A 76 8.91 7.72 -6.97
N GLY A 77 8.47 6.46 -7.07
CA GLY A 77 7.68 5.94 -8.17
C GLY A 77 7.14 4.55 -7.86
N ILE A 78 6.05 4.18 -8.54
CA ILE A 78 5.42 2.86 -8.45
C ILE A 78 5.32 2.29 -9.86
N PHE A 79 5.87 1.09 -10.07
CA PHE A 79 5.82 0.38 -11.36
C PHE A 79 5.11 -0.95 -11.17
N ALA A 80 3.84 -0.98 -11.56
CA ALA A 80 2.96 -2.13 -11.37
C ALA A 80 2.64 -2.76 -12.73
N ASP A 81 3.08 -3.99 -12.95
CA ASP A 81 2.82 -4.75 -14.18
C ASP A 81 1.50 -5.54 -14.03
N PRO A 82 0.46 -5.26 -14.84
CA PRO A 82 -0.83 -5.93 -14.74
C PRO A 82 -0.74 -7.46 -14.84
N VAL A 83 0.14 -7.97 -15.71
CA VAL A 83 0.31 -9.42 -15.94
C VAL A 83 0.90 -10.08 -14.70
N VAL A 84 1.89 -9.43 -14.07
CA VAL A 84 2.50 -9.93 -12.83
C VAL A 84 1.50 -9.89 -11.67
N LEU A 85 0.73 -8.81 -11.55
CA LEU A 85 -0.26 -8.64 -10.49
C LEU A 85 -1.41 -9.65 -10.61
N ALA A 86 -1.90 -9.91 -11.82
CA ALA A 86 -2.97 -10.88 -12.06
C ALA A 86 -2.51 -12.33 -11.81
N ALA A 87 -1.21 -12.60 -11.95
CA ALA A 87 -0.59 -13.89 -11.64
C ALA A 87 -0.28 -14.10 -10.16
N ALA A 88 -0.57 -13.13 -9.28
CA ALA A 88 -0.35 -13.26 -7.85
C ALA A 88 -1.21 -14.38 -7.24
N PRO A 89 -0.79 -14.95 -6.08
CA PRO A 89 -1.63 -15.91 -5.37
C PRO A 89 -3.03 -15.34 -5.09
N PRO A 90 -4.12 -16.09 -5.37
CA PRO A 90 -5.49 -15.59 -5.22
C PRO A 90 -5.78 -15.02 -3.83
N GLU A 91 -5.18 -15.58 -2.79
CA GLU A 91 -5.35 -15.09 -1.41
C GLU A 91 -4.84 -13.66 -1.25
N MET A 92 -3.74 -13.28 -1.93
CA MET A 92 -3.18 -11.93 -1.85
C MET A 92 -4.09 -10.90 -2.52
N ILE A 93 -4.81 -11.28 -3.57
CA ILE A 93 -5.83 -10.44 -4.21
C ILE A 93 -6.98 -10.19 -3.23
N VAL A 94 -7.44 -11.26 -2.56
CA VAL A 94 -8.48 -11.17 -1.53
C VAL A 94 -8.02 -10.30 -0.34
N TRP A 95 -6.75 -10.37 0.06
CA TRP A 95 -6.21 -9.50 1.12
C TRP A 95 -6.27 -8.03 0.74
N GLY A 96 -5.85 -7.66 -0.47
CA GLY A 96 -5.94 -6.28 -0.93
C GLY A 96 -7.37 -5.80 -1.09
N PHE A 97 -8.27 -6.65 -1.59
CA PHE A 97 -9.69 -6.30 -1.63
C PHE A 97 -10.26 -6.07 -0.23
N GLY A 98 -9.89 -6.90 0.75
CA GLY A 98 -10.27 -6.70 2.15
C GLY A 98 -9.74 -5.39 2.73
N ASP A 99 -8.49 -5.04 2.44
CA ASP A 99 -7.88 -3.77 2.84
C ASP A 99 -8.63 -2.56 2.25
N LEU A 100 -9.00 -2.62 0.97
CA LEU A 100 -9.74 -1.56 0.30
C LEU A 100 -11.20 -1.44 0.80
N ILE A 101 -11.89 -2.56 1.06
CA ILE A 101 -13.24 -2.55 1.64
C ILE A 101 -13.23 -1.89 3.02
N GLY A 102 -12.18 -2.09 3.82
CA GLY A 102 -12.02 -1.45 5.12
C GLY A 102 -12.11 0.08 5.08
N LYS A 103 -11.91 0.70 3.90
CA LYS A 103 -12.06 2.15 3.73
C LYS A 103 -13.51 2.62 3.80
N ALA A 104 -14.50 1.75 3.56
CA ALA A 104 -15.91 2.08 3.78
C ALA A 104 -16.20 2.35 5.27
N THR A 105 -15.64 1.53 6.17
CA THR A 105 -15.78 1.74 7.61
C THR A 105 -14.94 2.93 8.09
N ALA A 106 -13.72 3.10 7.57
CA ALA A 106 -12.88 4.26 7.90
C ALA A 106 -13.55 5.59 7.51
N ARG A 107 -14.23 5.63 6.36
CA ARG A 107 -15.04 6.78 5.92
C ARG A 107 -16.17 7.07 6.90
N PHE A 108 -16.90 6.05 7.35
CA PHE A 108 -17.99 6.23 8.32
C PHE A 108 -17.46 6.88 9.61
N ASP A 109 -16.35 6.38 10.15
CA ASP A 109 -15.71 6.95 11.33
C ASP A 109 -15.25 8.39 11.08
N TRP A 110 -14.68 8.68 9.91
CA TRP A 110 -14.21 10.04 9.57
C TRP A 110 -15.37 11.05 9.44
N VAL A 111 -16.49 10.67 8.84
CA VAL A 111 -17.70 11.51 8.74
C VAL A 111 -18.29 11.76 10.14
N LEU A 112 -18.34 10.74 10.99
CA LEU A 112 -18.77 10.89 12.38
C LEU A 112 -17.83 11.81 13.16
N GLY A 113 -16.51 11.64 13.02
CA GLY A 113 -15.49 12.51 13.61
C GLY A 113 -15.68 13.96 13.17
N HIS A 114 -15.82 14.20 11.86
CA HIS A 114 -16.08 15.54 11.34
C HIS A 114 -17.33 16.18 11.98
N GLY A 115 -18.44 15.44 12.07
CA GLY A 115 -19.69 15.95 12.65
C GLY A 115 -19.66 16.12 14.17
N ALA A 116 -18.92 15.28 14.90
CA ALA A 116 -18.94 15.24 16.36
C ALA A 116 -17.81 16.06 17.01
N SER A 117 -16.61 16.04 16.45
CA SER A 117 -15.40 16.70 16.99
C SER A 117 -14.88 17.83 16.10
N GLY A 118 -15.43 18.01 14.90
CA GLY A 118 -14.97 19.04 13.96
C GLY A 118 -13.65 18.69 13.26
N GLU A 119 -13.29 17.40 13.22
CA GLU A 119 -12.11 16.92 12.50
C GLU A 119 -12.10 17.38 11.04
N PRO A 120 -10.95 17.75 10.45
CA PRO A 120 -10.89 18.15 9.04
C PRO A 120 -11.39 17.03 8.13
N PHE A 121 -12.26 17.38 7.18
CA PHE A 121 -12.80 16.46 6.18
C PHE A 121 -12.55 16.99 4.77
N CYS A 122 -12.17 16.11 3.85
CA CYS A 122 -11.88 16.47 2.47
C CYS A 122 -12.58 15.52 1.49
N GLU A 123 -13.64 16.01 0.85
CA GLU A 123 -14.42 15.26 -0.15
C GLU A 123 -13.56 14.75 -1.32
N MET A 124 -12.51 15.49 -1.69
CA MET A 124 -11.60 15.07 -2.76
C MET A 124 -10.76 13.85 -2.36
N VAL A 125 -10.30 13.79 -1.12
CA VAL A 125 -9.56 12.63 -0.57
C VAL A 125 -10.50 11.44 -0.43
N GLU A 126 -11.72 11.66 0.04
CA GLU A 126 -12.76 10.64 0.10
C GLU A 126 -13.04 10.04 -1.29
N ALA A 127 -13.25 10.89 -2.31
CA ALA A 127 -13.59 10.45 -3.66
C ALA A 127 -12.47 9.60 -4.30
N ARG A 128 -11.20 9.94 -4.05
CA ARG A 128 -10.04 9.15 -4.51
C ARG A 128 -10.10 7.69 -4.05
N VAL A 129 -10.64 7.43 -2.87
CA VAL A 129 -10.72 6.09 -2.29
C VAL A 129 -12.04 5.40 -2.63
N LEU A 130 -13.17 6.10 -2.53
CA LEU A 130 -14.50 5.48 -2.69
C LEU A 130 -14.87 5.16 -4.14
N VAL A 131 -14.40 5.94 -5.11
CA VAL A 131 -14.66 5.68 -6.54
C VAL A 131 -14.04 4.34 -6.96
N PRO A 132 -12.73 4.08 -6.75
CA PRO A 132 -12.16 2.77 -7.10
C PRO A 132 -12.72 1.64 -6.23
N LEU A 133 -13.00 1.89 -4.94
CA LEU A 133 -13.65 0.89 -4.09
C LEU A 133 -15.01 0.44 -4.67
N THR A 134 -15.86 1.37 -5.08
CA THR A 134 -17.16 1.06 -5.68
C THR A 134 -16.99 0.17 -6.91
N ARG A 135 -16.05 0.52 -7.80
CA ARG A 135 -15.74 -0.28 -8.98
C ARG A 135 -15.31 -1.71 -8.62
N CYS A 136 -14.46 -1.88 -7.61
CA CYS A 136 -14.05 -3.22 -7.17
C CYS A 136 -15.19 -4.05 -6.58
N VAL A 137 -16.14 -3.40 -5.87
CA VAL A 137 -17.31 -4.08 -5.31
C VAL A 137 -18.27 -4.52 -6.42
N GLU A 138 -18.50 -3.66 -7.41
CA GLU A 138 -19.36 -3.96 -8.56
C GLU A 138 -18.79 -5.08 -9.44
N ASP A 139 -17.46 -5.20 -9.51
CA ASP A 139 -16.76 -6.16 -10.37
C ASP A 139 -16.05 -7.31 -9.60
N VAL A 140 -16.56 -7.64 -8.41
CA VAL A 140 -15.95 -8.65 -7.54
C VAL A 140 -15.83 -10.02 -8.21
N GLY A 141 -16.74 -10.37 -9.11
CA GLY A 141 -16.71 -11.64 -9.84
C GLY A 141 -15.47 -11.79 -10.72
N ASN A 142 -15.13 -10.76 -11.49
CA ASN A 142 -13.94 -10.74 -12.35
C ASN A 142 -12.67 -10.62 -11.50
N LEU A 143 -12.72 -9.85 -10.42
CA LEU A 143 -11.60 -9.75 -9.47
C LEU A 143 -11.21 -11.13 -8.91
N LEU A 144 -12.19 -11.92 -8.47
CA LEU A 144 -11.95 -13.28 -7.96
C LEU A 144 -11.56 -14.28 -9.05
N ALA A 145 -11.89 -13.99 -10.31
CA ALA A 145 -11.45 -14.78 -11.46
C ALA A 145 -10.02 -14.46 -11.91
N GLY A 146 -9.36 -13.45 -11.31
CA GLY A 146 -8.02 -13.00 -11.69
C GLY A 146 -8.00 -12.22 -13.01
N ASP A 147 -9.11 -11.58 -13.37
CA ASP A 147 -9.19 -10.73 -14.55
C ASP A 147 -8.23 -9.54 -14.44
N GLU A 148 -7.46 -9.28 -15.50
CA GLU A 148 -6.39 -8.28 -15.49
C GLU A 148 -6.93 -6.86 -15.26
N ASP A 149 -8.05 -6.49 -15.89
CA ASP A 149 -8.65 -5.16 -15.75
C ASP A 149 -9.22 -4.95 -14.34
N ALA A 150 -9.84 -5.98 -13.77
CA ALA A 150 -10.31 -5.95 -12.38
C ALA A 150 -9.16 -5.83 -11.39
N ILE A 151 -8.04 -6.51 -11.63
CA ILE A 151 -6.83 -6.44 -10.80
C ILE A 151 -6.16 -5.07 -10.91
N VAL A 152 -6.13 -4.47 -12.09
CA VAL A 152 -5.66 -3.09 -12.28
C VAL A 152 -6.55 -2.11 -11.52
N ALA A 153 -7.87 -2.31 -11.53
CA ALA A 153 -8.80 -1.48 -10.75
C ALA A 153 -8.55 -1.59 -9.24
N LEU A 154 -8.36 -2.81 -8.71
CA LEU A 154 -8.00 -3.03 -7.31
C LEU A 154 -6.68 -2.34 -6.96
N THR A 155 -5.65 -2.55 -7.76
CA THR A 155 -4.32 -1.95 -7.56
C THR A 155 -4.39 -0.44 -7.54
N THR A 156 -5.17 0.16 -8.45
CA THR A 156 -5.39 1.61 -8.50
C THR A 156 -6.06 2.11 -7.22
N GLY A 157 -7.09 1.41 -6.72
CA GLY A 157 -7.74 1.77 -5.46
C GLY A 157 -6.81 1.70 -4.26
N LEU A 158 -5.95 0.68 -4.20
CA LEU A 158 -4.93 0.55 -3.16
C LEU A 158 -3.89 1.68 -3.22
N VAL A 159 -3.43 2.04 -4.42
CA VAL A 159 -2.50 3.16 -4.61
C VAL A 159 -3.15 4.49 -4.22
N GLU A 160 -4.38 4.76 -4.65
CA GLU A 160 -5.11 5.98 -4.28
C GLU A 160 -5.37 6.05 -2.77
N SER A 161 -5.65 4.92 -2.11
CA SER A 161 -5.74 4.85 -0.64
C SER A 161 -4.41 5.23 0.02
N GLY A 162 -3.29 4.71 -0.48
CA GLY A 162 -1.97 5.08 0.02
C GLY A 162 -1.65 6.58 -0.16
N VAL A 163 -2.02 7.16 -1.31
CA VAL A 163 -1.86 8.61 -1.59
C VAL A 163 -2.77 9.45 -0.70
N ALA A 164 -3.99 9.01 -0.45
CA ALA A 164 -4.97 9.69 0.40
C ALA A 164 -4.52 9.84 1.87
N MET A 165 -3.63 8.97 2.33
CA MET A 165 -3.07 9.00 3.69
C MET A 165 -1.75 9.80 3.80
N ALA A 166 -1.18 10.25 2.69
CA ALA A 166 0.16 10.86 2.63
C ALA A 166 0.17 12.38 2.81
#